data_AF-A0AAD5QLB4-F1
#
_entry.id   AF-A0AAD5QLB4-F1
#
_cell.length_a   1.000
_cell.length_b   1.000
_cell.length_c   1.000
_cell.angle_alpha   90.00
_cell.angle_beta   90.00
_cell.angle_gamma   90.00
#
_symmetry.space_group_name_H-M   'P 1'
#
loop_
_entity.id
_entity.type
_entity.pdbx_description
1 polymer ?
#
loop_
_entity_poly.entity_id
_entity_poly.type
_entity_poly.pdbx_seq_one_letter_code
_entity_poly.pdbx_strand_id
1 'polypeptide(L)'
;MATMPPSESDNEVDQSFMSLDETRGSVDMPDDDDYQLDDTVVRSEEFGRCTICFEDIPYDPVGCLYCQQLIGCRRCVNRWYSGGLRMNTSEIYLVGECPPSNHKQCPLCRHEWEDQVEVTSMFNLVFN
;
A
#
# COMPACT_ATOMS: atom_id res chain seq x y z
N MET A 1 31.11 -26.81 37.15
CA MET A 1 30.21 -25.65 37.33
C MET A 1 30.94 -24.44 36.75
N ALA A 2 30.50 -23.97 35.59
CA ALA A 2 31.08 -22.81 34.93
C ALA A 2 30.50 -21.53 35.55
N THR A 3 31.38 -20.71 36.13
CA THR A 3 31.03 -19.40 36.70
C THR A 3 31.08 -18.36 35.58
N MET A 4 29.98 -17.62 35.44
CA MET A 4 29.80 -16.46 34.55
C MET A 4 30.65 -15.23 34.99
N PRO A 5 30.80 -14.20 34.14
CA PRO A 5 31.99 -13.34 34.03
C PRO A 5 31.91 -12.08 34.91
N PRO A 6 33.00 -11.30 35.03
CA PRO A 6 32.92 -9.90 35.42
C PRO A 6 32.88 -8.96 34.20
N SER A 7 32.01 -7.98 34.37
CA SER A 7 31.75 -6.76 33.62
C SER A 7 32.92 -5.77 33.62
N GLU A 8 32.90 -4.82 32.68
CA GLU A 8 33.07 -3.36 32.85
C GLU A 8 33.75 -2.71 31.63
N SER A 9 33.11 -1.70 31.05
CA SER A 9 33.75 -0.45 30.63
C SER A 9 32.69 0.53 30.14
N ASP A 10 32.44 1.51 30.99
CA ASP A 10 31.76 2.75 30.70
C ASP A 10 32.50 3.51 29.59
N ASN A 11 31.74 4.02 28.61
CA ASN A 11 32.21 5.09 27.75
C ASN A 11 31.20 6.24 27.84
N GLU A 12 31.57 7.21 28.67
CA GLU A 12 31.02 8.55 28.72
C GLU A 12 31.27 9.22 27.36
N VAL A 13 30.22 9.71 26.69
CA VAL A 13 30.36 10.62 25.55
C VAL A 13 29.73 11.95 25.91
N ASP A 14 30.60 12.94 25.82
CA ASP A 14 30.52 14.32 26.29
C ASP A 14 29.34 15.12 25.71
N GLN A 15 28.72 15.91 26.58
CA GLN A 15 27.71 16.90 26.23
C GLN A 15 28.41 18.22 25.89
N SER A 16 28.35 18.64 24.63
CA SER A 16 28.53 20.03 24.21
C SER A 16 27.34 20.37 23.30
N PHE A 17 26.34 21.18 23.67
CA PHE A 17 26.24 22.54 24.20
C PHE A 17 26.61 23.65 23.20
N MET A 18 25.54 24.31 22.72
CA MET A 18 25.42 25.61 22.00
C MET A 18 25.93 25.66 20.55
N SER A 19 25.21 26.23 19.57
CA SER A 19 24.35 27.42 19.62
C SER A 19 23.15 27.33 18.69
N LEU A 20 21.99 27.77 19.18
CA LEU A 20 20.80 28.11 18.40
C LEU A 20 21.07 29.45 17.70
N ASP A 21 21.12 29.46 16.36
CA ASP A 21 21.02 30.70 15.59
C ASP A 21 19.55 31.00 15.34
N GLU A 22 19.10 32.09 15.96
CA GLU A 22 17.81 32.72 15.73
C GLU A 22 17.76 33.27 14.30
N THR A 23 17.10 32.56 13.38
CA THR A 23 16.47 33.21 12.24
C THR A 23 14.95 33.11 12.38
N ARG A 24 14.38 34.14 13.03
CA ARG A 24 12.95 34.45 13.03
C ARG A 24 12.47 34.73 11.59
N GLY A 25 12.18 33.66 10.86
CA GLY A 25 11.24 33.70 9.75
C GLY A 25 9.87 33.31 10.29
N SER A 26 8.97 34.28 10.44
CA SER A 26 7.55 34.00 10.62
C SER A 26 7.04 33.31 9.36
N VAL A 27 7.08 31.97 9.35
CA VAL A 27 6.34 31.20 8.37
C VAL A 27 4.88 31.30 8.82
N ASP A 28 4.11 32.13 8.12
CA ASP A 28 2.66 32.05 8.16
C ASP A 28 2.28 30.59 7.86
N MET A 29 1.91 29.87 8.91
CA MET A 29 1.23 28.60 8.79
C MET A 29 -0.13 28.94 8.17
N PRO A 30 -0.44 28.51 6.94
CA PRO A 30 -1.83 28.57 6.51
C PRO A 30 -2.64 27.74 7.52
N ASP A 31 -3.70 28.34 8.06
CA ASP A 31 -4.82 27.64 8.69
C ASP A 31 -5.41 26.67 7.64
N ASP A 32 -4.74 25.55 7.40
CA ASP A 32 -5.19 24.44 6.57
C ASP A 32 -5.92 23.43 7.47
N ASP A 33 -6.97 23.91 8.13
CA ASP A 33 -7.96 23.09 8.85
C ASP A 33 -9.12 22.76 7.88
N ASP A 34 -8.78 22.24 6.70
CA ASP A 34 -9.74 21.63 5.77
C ASP A 34 -9.22 20.26 5.33
N TYR A 35 -8.90 19.40 6.30
CA TYR A 35 -8.90 17.95 6.07
C TYR A 35 -10.35 17.50 5.89
N GLN A 36 -10.98 17.87 4.76
CA GLN A 36 -12.24 17.28 4.34
C GLN A 36 -12.03 15.77 4.22
N LEU A 37 -12.45 15.04 5.24
CA LEU A 37 -12.69 13.62 5.15
C LEU A 37 -13.70 13.44 4.02
N ASP A 38 -13.24 12.86 2.93
CA ASP A 38 -14.05 12.60 1.73
C ASP A 38 -15.12 11.56 2.08
N ASP A 39 -16.22 12.03 2.69
CA ASP A 39 -17.36 11.24 3.19
C ASP A 39 -18.09 10.48 2.05
N THR A 40 -17.67 10.69 0.81
CA THR A 40 -18.13 9.96 -0.36
C THR A 40 -17.57 8.54 -0.44
N VAL A 41 -16.48 8.24 0.29
CA VAL A 41 -15.79 6.95 0.17
C VAL A 41 -16.16 5.97 1.27
N VAL A 42 -16.70 4.84 0.83
CA VAL A 42 -17.19 3.82 1.73
C VAL A 42 -16.06 2.98 2.32
N ARG A 43 -16.13 2.80 3.64
CA ARG A 43 -15.30 1.91 4.45
C ARG A 43 -16.24 1.00 5.22
N SER A 44 -16.05 -0.32 5.12
CA SER A 44 -16.88 -1.27 5.86
C SER A 44 -16.05 -2.49 6.26
N GLU A 45 -16.12 -2.84 7.54
CA GLU A 45 -15.51 -4.06 8.09
C GLU A 45 -16.20 -5.34 7.57
N GLU A 46 -17.40 -5.22 6.99
CA GLU A 46 -18.23 -6.36 6.60
C GLU A 46 -17.65 -7.18 5.44
N PHE A 47 -16.84 -6.56 4.58
CA PHE A 47 -16.27 -7.24 3.42
C PHE A 47 -15.00 -8.02 3.75
N GLY A 48 -14.37 -7.71 4.89
CA GLY A 48 -13.07 -8.25 5.30
C GLY A 48 -11.88 -7.43 4.76
N ARG A 49 -10.67 -7.97 4.94
CA ARG A 49 -9.41 -7.25 4.68
C ARG A 49 -9.04 -7.16 3.20
N CYS A 50 -8.32 -6.10 2.82
CA CYS A 50 -7.68 -6.05 1.51
C CYS A 50 -6.60 -7.14 1.37
N THR A 51 -6.63 -7.93 0.30
CA THR A 51 -5.63 -9.01 0.10
C THR A 51 -4.29 -8.53 -0.45
N ILE A 52 -4.16 -7.23 -0.76
CA ILE A 52 -2.97 -6.62 -1.37
C ILE A 52 -2.21 -5.77 -0.35
N CYS A 53 -2.88 -4.83 0.34
CA CYS A 53 -2.23 -4.00 1.37
C CYS A 53 -2.45 -4.52 2.79
N PHE A 54 -3.27 -5.57 2.96
CA PHE A 54 -3.55 -6.21 4.25
C PHE A 54 -4.25 -5.32 5.28
N GLU A 55 -4.75 -4.16 4.88
CA GLU A 55 -5.58 -3.32 5.76
C GLU A 55 -6.90 -4.03 6.06
N ASP A 56 -7.30 -4.02 7.33
CA ASP A 56 -8.50 -4.74 7.79
C ASP A 56 -9.78 -4.09 7.26
N ILE A 57 -9.76 -2.76 7.09
CA ILE A 57 -10.88 -1.99 6.54
C ILE A 57 -10.48 -1.43 5.16
N PRO A 58 -10.82 -2.11 4.06
CA PRO A 58 -10.47 -1.64 2.72
C PRO A 58 -11.17 -0.33 2.38
N TYR A 59 -10.39 0.62 1.84
CA TYR A 59 -10.90 1.88 1.29
C TYR A 59 -11.42 1.67 -0.13
N ASP A 60 -12.68 2.02 -0.38
CA ASP A 60 -13.38 1.74 -1.64
C ASP A 60 -13.23 0.25 -2.04
N PRO A 61 -13.89 -0.66 -1.28
CA PRO A 61 -13.74 -2.10 -1.47
C PRO A 61 -14.31 -2.53 -2.83
N VAL A 62 -13.49 -3.26 -3.59
CA VAL A 62 -13.86 -3.81 -4.90
C VAL A 62 -13.72 -5.33 -4.96
N GLY A 63 -14.62 -5.94 -5.71
CA GLY A 63 -14.60 -7.36 -6.02
C GLY A 63 -14.47 -7.61 -7.52
N CYS A 64 -14.01 -8.81 -7.85
CA CYS A 64 -13.91 -9.26 -9.23
C CYS A 64 -15.30 -9.46 -9.85
N LEU A 65 -15.52 -9.00 -11.08
CA LEU A 65 -16.78 -9.26 -11.80
C LEU A 65 -17.05 -10.76 -12.05
N TYR A 66 -16.01 -11.60 -12.04
CA TYR A 66 -16.09 -13.01 -12.40
C TYR A 66 -16.23 -13.93 -11.19
N CYS A 67 -15.33 -13.84 -10.21
CA CYS A 67 -15.44 -14.67 -9.00
C CYS A 67 -16.28 -14.02 -7.90
N GLN A 68 -16.64 -12.75 -8.04
CA GLN A 68 -17.47 -11.99 -7.09
C GLN A 68 -16.91 -11.93 -5.65
N GLN A 69 -15.62 -12.25 -5.48
CA GLN A 69 -14.94 -12.18 -4.20
C GLN A 69 -14.28 -10.80 -4.02
N LEU A 70 -14.24 -10.32 -2.77
CA LEU A 70 -13.47 -9.14 -2.39
C LEU A 70 -12.00 -9.34 -2.75
N ILE A 71 -11.47 -8.44 -3.59
CA ILE A 71 -10.02 -8.35 -3.80
C ILE A 71 -9.42 -7.38 -2.77
N GLY A 72 -10.05 -6.22 -2.58
CA GLY A 72 -9.58 -5.21 -1.63
C GLY A 72 -9.79 -3.79 -2.13
N CYS A 73 -8.89 -2.87 -1.78
CA CYS A 73 -9.03 -1.46 -2.15
C CYS A 73 -8.89 -1.23 -3.66
N ARG A 74 -9.73 -0.38 -4.27
CA ARG A 74 -9.61 -0.03 -5.70
C ARG A 74 -8.21 0.42 -6.10
N ARG A 75 -7.58 1.28 -5.28
CA ARG A 75 -6.21 1.77 -5.52
C ARG A 75 -5.19 0.63 -5.57
N CYS A 76 -5.34 -0.37 -4.71
CA CYS A 76 -4.44 -1.52 -4.65
C CYS A 76 -4.59 -2.40 -5.89
N VAL A 77 -5.82 -2.64 -6.34
CA VAL A 77 -6.08 -3.40 -7.57
C VAL A 77 -5.53 -2.68 -8.81
N ASN A 78 -5.72 -1.37 -8.92
CA ASN A 78 -5.15 -0.58 -10.01
C ASN A 78 -3.62 -0.62 -10.02
N ARG A 79 -2.99 -0.57 -8.84
CA ARG A 79 -1.53 -0.71 -8.70
C ARG A 79 -1.06 -2.10 -9.11
N TRP A 80 -1.78 -3.15 -8.69
CA TRP A 80 -1.51 -4.54 -9.09
C TRP A 80 -1.50 -4.67 -10.62
N TYR A 81 -2.57 -4.22 -11.29
CA TYR A 81 -2.68 -4.25 -12.75
C TYR A 81 -1.55 -3.50 -13.45
N SER A 82 -1.25 -2.29 -12.96
CA SER A 82 -0.20 -1.44 -13.51
C SER A 82 1.21 -2.03 -13.34
N GLY A 83 1.43 -2.89 -12.34
CA GLY A 83 2.69 -3.61 -12.15
C GLY A 83 3.07 -4.48 -13.37
N GLY A 84 2.08 -5.06 -14.04
CA GLY A 84 2.27 -5.84 -15.25
C GLY A 84 2.70 -5.03 -16.47
N LEU A 85 2.32 -3.76 -16.53
CA LEU A 85 2.66 -2.86 -17.63
C LEU A 85 4.11 -2.35 -17.52
N ARG A 86 4.64 -2.20 -16.30
CA ARG A 86 6.00 -1.67 -16.06
C ARG A 86 7.11 -2.69 -16.33
N MET A 87 6.83 -3.98 -16.16
CA MET A 87 7.80 -5.06 -16.40
C MET A 87 8.02 -5.35 -17.89
N ASN A 88 7.13 -4.87 -18.77
CA ASN A 88 7.16 -5.19 -20.20
C ASN A 88 8.16 -4.36 -21.04
N THR A 89 8.86 -3.36 -20.48
CA THR A 89 9.50 -2.34 -21.33
C THR A 89 11.03 -2.26 -21.19
N SER A 90 11.64 -2.65 -20.07
CA SER A 90 13.04 -2.23 -19.80
C SER A 90 14.04 -3.34 -19.44
N GLU A 91 13.64 -4.50 -18.96
CA GLU A 91 14.58 -5.57 -18.53
C GLU A 91 14.55 -6.85 -19.41
N ILE A 92 13.62 -6.91 -20.37
CA ILE A 92 13.36 -8.12 -21.18
C ILE A 92 14.46 -8.40 -22.22
N TYR A 93 15.28 -7.42 -22.59
CA TYR A 93 16.27 -7.58 -23.66
C TYR A 93 17.58 -8.30 -23.26
N LEU A 94 17.78 -8.62 -21.97
CA LEU A 94 19.04 -9.22 -21.49
C LEU A 94 18.97 -10.69 -21.10
N VAL A 95 17.78 -11.23 -20.81
CA VAL A 95 17.60 -12.61 -20.36
C VAL A 95 16.35 -13.16 -21.05
N GLY A 96 16.52 -14.08 -22.00
CA GLY A 96 15.52 -14.50 -23.00
C GLY A 96 14.29 -15.25 -22.49
N GLU A 97 13.85 -15.03 -21.26
CA GLU A 97 12.64 -15.61 -20.68
C GLU A 97 11.88 -14.52 -19.93
N CYS A 98 10.92 -13.90 -20.60
CA CYS A 98 9.99 -12.98 -19.94
C CYS A 98 9.12 -13.81 -18.98
N PRO A 99 9.17 -13.58 -17.65
CA PRO A 99 8.27 -14.25 -16.75
C PRO A 99 6.81 -13.90 -17.13
N PRO A 100 5.87 -14.86 -17.04
CA PRO A 100 4.48 -14.59 -17.35
C PRO A 100 3.97 -13.44 -16.46
N SER A 101 3.40 -12.42 -17.10
CA SER A 101 2.86 -11.26 -16.40
C SER A 101 1.55 -11.63 -15.71
N ASN A 102 1.64 -12.08 -14.47
CA ASN A 102 0.47 -12.47 -13.65
C ASN A 102 -0.38 -11.27 -13.17
N HIS A 103 0.01 -10.05 -13.54
CA HIS A 103 -0.59 -8.81 -13.05
C HIS A 103 -1.82 -8.39 -13.86
N LYS A 104 -1.99 -8.90 -15.09
CA LYS A 104 -3.22 -8.73 -15.90
C LYS A 104 -4.29 -9.77 -15.56
N GLN A 105 -4.30 -10.26 -14.32
CA GLN A 105 -5.22 -11.29 -13.88
C GLN A 105 -5.73 -10.97 -12.49
N CYS A 106 -6.95 -11.42 -12.20
CA CYS A 106 -7.50 -11.39 -10.85
C CYS A 106 -6.59 -12.19 -9.89
N PRO A 107 -6.14 -11.61 -8.77
CA PRO A 107 -5.23 -12.29 -7.85
C PRO A 107 -5.87 -13.49 -7.13
N LEU A 108 -7.21 -13.61 -7.18
CA LEU A 108 -7.95 -14.68 -6.51
C LEU A 108 -8.32 -15.81 -7.47
N CYS A 109 -9.02 -15.50 -8.56
CA CYS A 109 -9.51 -16.52 -9.50
C CYS A 109 -8.67 -16.67 -10.77
N ARG A 110 -7.65 -15.82 -10.96
CA ARG A 110 -6.78 -15.79 -12.14
C ARG A 110 -7.49 -15.51 -13.48
N HIS A 111 -8.74 -15.04 -13.43
CA HIS A 111 -9.42 -14.53 -14.63
C HIS A 111 -8.59 -13.40 -15.24
N GLU A 112 -8.39 -13.45 -16.55
CA GLU A 112 -7.58 -12.49 -17.30
C GLU A 112 -8.35 -11.20 -17.58
N TRP A 113 -7.70 -10.06 -17.32
CA TRP A 113 -8.20 -8.72 -17.59
C TRP A 113 -7.57 -8.23 -18.89
N GLU A 114 -8.37 -8.15 -19.96
CA GLU A 114 -7.88 -7.84 -21.31
C GLU A 114 -7.29 -6.40 -21.39
N ASP A 115 -8.19 -5.41 -21.38
CA ASP A 115 -7.85 -4.01 -21.61
C ASP A 115 -7.83 -3.16 -20.32
N GLN A 116 -8.59 -3.58 -19.31
CA GLN A 116 -8.76 -2.83 -18.07
C GLN A 116 -9.09 -3.76 -16.90
N VAL A 117 -8.96 -3.25 -15.69
CA VAL A 117 -9.33 -3.97 -14.48
C VAL A 117 -10.85 -4.21 -14.45
N GLU A 118 -11.27 -5.46 -14.43
CA GLU A 118 -12.68 -5.86 -14.43
C GLU A 118 -13.19 -6.10 -13.00
N VAL A 119 -13.33 -4.99 -12.26
CA VAL A 119 -13.82 -4.98 -10.88
C VAL A 119 -14.96 -3.98 -10.69
N THR A 120 -15.82 -4.26 -9.73
CA THR A 120 -16.88 -3.34 -9.30
C THR A 120 -16.87 -3.18 -7.79
N SER A 121 -17.62 -2.20 -7.28
CA SER A 121 -17.79 -2.00 -5.84
C SER A 121 -18.39 -3.25 -5.19
N MET A 122 -17.90 -3.63 -4.00
CA MET A 122 -18.48 -4.77 -3.26
C MET A 122 -19.96 -4.56 -2.94
N PHE A 123 -20.40 -3.31 -2.75
CA PHE A 123 -21.82 -2.98 -2.59
C PHE A 123 -22.65 -3.42 -3.81
N ASN A 124 -22.12 -3.25 -5.01
CA ASN A 124 -22.82 -3.68 -6.23
C ASN A 124 -22.80 -5.21 -6.41
N LEU A 125 -21.90 -5.94 -5.75
CA LEU A 125 -21.86 -7.41 -5.85
C LEU A 125 -22.77 -8.07 -4.81
N VAL A 126 -22.89 -7.49 -3.61
CA VAL A 126 -23.66 -8.07 -2.52
C VAL A 126 -25.16 -7.75 -2.61
N PHE A 127 -25.51 -6.62 -3.24
CA PHE A 127 -26.90 -6.14 -3.30
C PHE A 127 -27.56 -6.29 -4.69
N ASN A 128 -27.03 -7.14 -5.56
CA ASN A 128 -27.65 -7.56 -6.84
C ASN A 128 -28.14 -9.02 -6.75
#